data_AF-A0A2G2XBE2-F1
#
_entry.id   AF-A0A2G2XBE2-F1
#
_cell.length_a   1.000
_cell.length_b   1.000
_cell.length_c   1.000
_cell.angle_alpha   90.00
_cell.angle_beta   90.00
_cell.angle_gamma   90.00
#
_symmetry.space_group_name_H-M   'P 1'
#
loop_
_entity.id
_entity.type
_entity.pdbx_description
1 polymer ?
#
loop_
_entity_poly.entity_id
_entity_poly.type
_entity_poly.pdbx_seq_one_letter_code
_entity_poly.pdbx_strand_id
1 'polypeptide(L)'
;MKMDGAIDKYKERLVVKGFKQKEGLDYFNTYSPVMRITSIRMLIALAALYDLQIHQMDVKTVFLNGELEEKIYIEKPEGFVVPGKKNKECKAVVSKYRTQPGLAVDPTGNSLANKSFEYTPLFFYGLGVSVYAFESVGMILPLKVEMKDKDKFGKILGLYMAFISLMYGSFGVLGYFAFGEKTKEIITTNLGRGLLSTLVQIGLCINLFLTFPLMMNHVYEVIERRFCEGRYCFWLRWVVVLAVTLVALVVPNFDDFLSLVGSSVCIVLGFMLPAMFHLIVFKKELVWHGLAFALVLMGAVFAVYGTYSSMLEIFEVKA
;
A
#
# COMPACT_ATOMS: atom_id res chain seq x y z
N MET A 1 -46.14 21.35 -11.34
CA MET A 1 -47.50 21.91 -11.52
C MET A 1 -47.62 22.25 -12.99
N LYS A 2 -48.78 21.98 -13.58
CA LYS A 2 -49.11 22.46 -14.93
C LYS A 2 -49.38 23.97 -14.87
N MET A 3 -49.41 24.64 -16.02
CA MET A 3 -49.70 26.07 -16.15
C MET A 3 -51.03 26.48 -15.49
N ASP A 4 -51.95 25.53 -15.33
CA ASP A 4 -53.29 25.73 -14.75
C ASP A 4 -53.35 25.58 -13.21
N GLY A 5 -52.19 25.50 -12.54
CA GLY A 5 -52.12 25.31 -11.07
C GLY A 5 -52.46 23.90 -10.58
N ALA A 6 -52.90 23.00 -11.47
CA ALA A 6 -53.16 21.60 -11.15
C ALA A 6 -51.87 20.84 -10.80
N ILE A 7 -51.96 20.01 -9.74
CA ILE A 7 -50.84 19.17 -9.27
C ILE A 7 -50.60 18.06 -10.29
N ASP A 8 -49.46 18.13 -10.97
CA ASP A 8 -49.08 17.23 -12.07
C ASP A 8 -48.50 15.89 -11.57
N LYS A 9 -47.80 15.91 -10.43
CA LYS A 9 -47.19 14.73 -9.84
C LYS A 9 -47.01 14.91 -8.34
N TYR A 10 -47.49 13.95 -7.55
CA TYR A 10 -47.13 13.83 -6.15
C TYR A 10 -45.72 13.25 -6.07
N LYS A 11 -44.76 14.02 -5.54
CA LYS A 11 -43.41 13.55 -5.23
C LYS A 11 -43.38 13.19 -3.75
N GLU A 12 -43.37 11.89 -3.47
CA GLU A 12 -42.98 11.39 -2.17
C GLU A 12 -41.46 11.16 -2.14
N ARG A 13 -40.82 11.54 -1.05
CA ARG A 13 -39.39 11.28 -0.80
C ARG A 13 -39.30 10.38 0.42
N LEU A 14 -38.85 9.14 0.23
CA LEU A 14 -38.42 8.31 1.33
C LEU A 14 -37.04 8.79 1.80
N VAL A 15 -36.97 9.13 3.08
CA VAL A 15 -35.74 9.58 3.76
C VAL A 15 -35.42 8.55 4.83
N VAL A 16 -34.19 8.04 4.82
CA VAL A 16 -33.72 7.15 5.88
C VAL A 16 -33.60 7.96 7.18
N LYS A 17 -34.17 7.47 8.28
CA LYS A 17 -33.98 8.07 9.62
C LYS A 17 -32.51 7.90 10.03
N GLY A 18 -31.66 8.90 9.74
CA GLY A 18 -30.22 8.88 10.04
C GLY A 18 -29.85 8.89 11.53
N PHE A 19 -30.85 8.96 12.41
CA PHE A 19 -30.70 9.06 13.88
C PHE A 19 -30.92 7.73 14.62
N LYS A 20 -31.05 6.60 13.91
CA LYS A 20 -31.12 5.25 14.50
C LYS A 20 -29.79 4.48 14.38
N GLN A 21 -28.66 5.18 14.36
CA GLN A 21 -27.35 4.53 14.36
C GLN A 21 -27.06 3.90 15.73
N LYS A 22 -26.59 2.65 15.76
CA LYS A 22 -26.10 2.01 16.98
C LYS A 22 -24.63 2.35 17.17
N GLU A 23 -24.28 2.85 18.35
CA GLU A 23 -22.90 3.06 18.79
C GLU A 23 -22.15 1.72 18.74
N GLY A 24 -20.97 1.70 18.10
CA GLY A 24 -20.15 0.49 17.93
C GLY A 24 -20.40 -0.36 16.67
N LEU A 25 -21.45 -0.11 15.87
CA LEU A 25 -21.72 -0.82 14.61
C LEU A 25 -21.67 0.10 13.38
N ASP A 26 -22.53 1.12 13.34
CA ASP A 26 -22.73 1.98 12.15
C ASP A 26 -22.32 3.44 12.36
N TYR A 27 -21.98 3.82 13.59
CA TYR A 27 -21.76 5.22 13.98
C TYR A 27 -20.50 5.82 13.32
N PHE A 28 -19.43 5.02 13.17
CA PHE A 28 -18.15 5.48 12.61
C PHE A 28 -17.98 5.25 11.10
N ASN A 29 -18.87 4.48 10.46
CA ASN A 29 -18.78 4.12 9.04
C ASN A 29 -19.49 5.10 8.09
N THR A 30 -19.66 6.36 8.51
CA THR A 30 -20.32 7.39 7.67
C THR A 30 -19.31 8.14 6.83
N TYR A 31 -18.74 7.47 5.83
CA TYR A 31 -17.92 8.14 4.82
C TYR A 31 -18.79 8.53 3.61
N SER A 32 -18.88 9.82 3.33
CA SER A 32 -19.11 10.30 1.97
C SER A 32 -17.76 10.80 1.45
N PRO A 33 -17.23 10.27 0.34
CA PRO A 33 -16.01 10.78 -0.26
C PRO A 33 -16.34 12.10 -0.96
N VAL A 34 -16.51 13.15 -0.17
CA VAL A 34 -16.62 14.51 -0.68
C VAL A 34 -15.25 15.13 -0.52
N MET A 35 -14.61 15.40 -1.65
CA MET A 35 -13.35 16.12 -1.68
C MET A 35 -13.51 17.46 -0.95
N ARG A 36 -12.64 17.75 0.02
CA ARG A 36 -12.70 19.02 0.76
C ARG A 36 -12.52 20.19 -0.20
N ILE A 37 -13.31 21.25 -0.02
CA ILE A 37 -13.27 22.45 -0.88
C ILE A 37 -11.89 23.10 -0.92
N THR A 38 -11.09 22.94 0.14
CA THR A 38 -9.71 23.41 0.24
C THR A 38 -8.79 22.69 -0.76
N SER A 39 -8.98 21.39 -0.99
CA SER A 39 -8.23 20.60 -1.97
C SER A 39 -8.57 21.02 -3.39
N ILE A 40 -9.85 21.27 -3.67
CA ILE A 40 -10.30 21.79 -4.98
C ILE A 40 -9.67 23.17 -5.25
N ARG A 41 -9.66 24.06 -4.26
CA ARG A 41 -9.02 25.38 -4.38
C ARG A 41 -7.51 25.30 -4.62
N MET A 42 -6.82 24.38 -3.94
CA MET A 42 -5.39 24.12 -4.16
C MET A 42 -5.11 23.62 -5.58
N LEU A 43 -5.92 22.69 -6.09
CA LEU A 43 -5.76 22.17 -7.46
C LEU A 43 -6.02 23.23 -8.51
N ILE A 44 -7.02 24.09 -8.32
CA ILE A 44 -7.30 25.23 -9.21
C ILE A 44 -6.16 26.26 -9.14
N ALA A 45 -5.63 26.53 -7.96
CA ALA A 45 -4.49 27.45 -7.79
C ALA A 45 -3.22 26.91 -8.49
N LEU A 46 -2.95 25.62 -8.38
CA LEU A 46 -1.86 24.95 -9.10
C LEU A 46 -2.09 24.99 -10.62
N ALA A 47 -3.29 24.68 -11.08
CA ALA A 47 -3.61 24.73 -12.51
C ALA A 47 -3.43 26.15 -13.09
N ALA A 48 -3.79 27.19 -12.33
CA ALA A 48 -3.58 28.58 -12.73
C ALA A 48 -2.09 28.99 -12.75
N LEU A 49 -1.28 28.47 -11.82
CA LEU A 49 0.18 28.74 -11.78
C LEU A 49 0.94 28.07 -12.92
N TYR A 50 0.50 26.89 -13.35
CA TYR A 50 1.16 26.09 -14.39
C TYR A 50 0.49 26.19 -15.77
N ASP A 51 -0.47 27.12 -15.94
CA ASP A 51 -1.24 27.34 -17.18
C ASP A 51 -1.89 26.07 -17.74
N LEU A 52 -2.47 25.26 -16.85
CA LEU A 52 -3.10 23.97 -17.18
C LEU A 52 -4.60 24.13 -17.42
N GLN A 53 -5.12 23.50 -18.47
CA GLN A 53 -6.56 23.47 -18.75
C GLN A 53 -7.28 22.45 -17.85
N ILE A 54 -8.28 22.92 -17.09
CA ILE A 54 -9.10 22.06 -16.22
C ILE A 54 -10.32 21.57 -17.02
N HIS A 55 -10.39 20.27 -17.27
CA HIS A 55 -11.59 19.63 -17.79
C HIS A 55 -12.43 19.04 -16.66
N GLN A 56 -13.64 19.58 -16.46
CA GLN A 56 -14.60 19.07 -15.47
C GLN A 56 -15.42 17.92 -16.08
N MET A 57 -15.30 16.73 -15.50
CA MET A 57 -16.14 15.58 -15.83
C MET A 57 -17.15 15.36 -14.70
N ASP A 58 -18.40 15.80 -14.90
CA ASP A 58 -19.51 15.46 -14.00
C ASP A 58 -19.99 14.04 -14.32
N VAL A 59 -19.52 13.06 -13.55
CA VAL A 59 -20.02 11.70 -13.66
C VAL A 59 -21.37 11.63 -12.96
N LYS A 60 -22.44 11.71 -13.74
CA LYS A 60 -23.76 11.29 -13.25
C LYS A 60 -23.63 9.82 -12.81
N THR A 61 -23.78 9.62 -11.51
CA THR A 61 -24.13 8.34 -10.86
C THR A 61 -23.07 7.23 -10.87
N VAL A 62 -22.11 7.29 -9.93
CA VAL A 62 -21.38 6.09 -9.47
C VAL A 62 -21.95 5.54 -8.14
N PHE A 63 -22.69 6.36 -7.38
CA PHE A 63 -23.24 5.96 -6.07
C PHE A 63 -24.56 5.18 -6.10
N LEU A 64 -25.21 5.01 -7.26
CA LEU A 64 -26.59 4.49 -7.34
C LEU A 64 -26.73 3.04 -7.82
N ASN A 65 -25.65 2.42 -8.32
CA ASN A 65 -25.70 1.08 -8.96
C ASN A 65 -24.88 0.00 -8.23
N GLY A 66 -24.60 0.15 -6.94
CA GLY A 66 -24.04 -0.95 -6.15
C GLY A 66 -25.13 -1.96 -5.81
N GLU A 67 -24.92 -3.24 -6.14
CA GLU A 67 -25.78 -4.32 -5.65
C GLU A 67 -25.73 -4.36 -4.12
N LEU A 68 -26.89 -4.35 -3.46
CA LEU A 68 -26.97 -4.51 -2.01
C LEU A 68 -27.18 -5.99 -1.69
N GLU A 69 -26.28 -6.56 -0.89
CA GLU A 69 -26.41 -7.93 -0.39
C GLU A 69 -27.46 -8.04 0.75
N GLU A 70 -27.76 -6.93 1.43
CA GLU A 70 -28.64 -6.91 2.60
C GLU A 70 -30.09 -6.54 2.29
N LYS A 71 -31.03 -7.25 2.93
CA LYS A 71 -32.47 -6.98 2.84
C LYS A 71 -32.86 -5.86 3.81
N ILE A 72 -33.20 -4.69 3.27
CA ILE A 72 -33.67 -3.55 4.07
C ILE A 72 -35.19 -3.63 4.26
N TYR A 73 -35.64 -3.53 5.51
CA TYR A 73 -37.06 -3.46 5.88
C TYR A 73 -37.47 -2.02 6.14
N ILE A 74 -38.65 -1.61 5.66
CA ILE A 74 -39.18 -0.26 5.85
C ILE A 74 -40.38 -0.32 6.79
N GLU A 75 -40.33 0.53 7.83
CA GLU A 75 -41.45 0.78 8.71
C GLU A 75 -42.55 1.53 7.95
N LYS A 76 -43.77 1.03 8.05
CA LYS A 76 -44.90 1.53 7.29
C LYS A 76 -45.24 2.97 7.69
N PRO A 77 -45.44 3.90 6.73
CA PRO A 77 -45.82 5.27 7.05
C PRO A 77 -47.21 5.34 7.70
N GLU A 78 -47.36 6.27 8.64
CA GLU A 78 -48.62 6.55 9.33
C GLU A 78 -49.69 6.99 8.31
N GLY A 79 -50.86 6.33 8.32
CA GLY A 79 -51.96 6.61 7.39
C GLY A 79 -52.11 5.64 6.20
N PHE A 80 -51.17 4.72 5.98
CA PHE A 80 -51.33 3.70 4.94
C PHE A 80 -52.24 2.56 5.45
N VAL A 81 -53.51 2.49 5.08
CA VAL A 81 -54.42 1.40 5.54
C VAL A 81 -54.78 0.52 4.35
N VAL A 82 -54.27 -0.72 4.35
CA VAL A 82 -54.66 -1.72 3.35
C VAL A 82 -55.70 -2.64 4.02
N PRO A 83 -56.94 -2.70 3.52
CA PRO A 83 -57.95 -3.59 4.07
C PRO A 83 -57.48 -5.05 3.93
N GLY A 84 -57.43 -5.80 5.04
CA GLY A 84 -57.20 -7.25 5.05
C GLY A 84 -55.76 -7.74 5.31
N LYS A 85 -54.76 -6.88 5.55
CA LYS A 85 -53.39 -7.30 5.91
C LYS A 85 -52.84 -6.46 7.07
N LYS A 86 -53.10 -6.87 8.31
CA LYS A 86 -52.71 -6.13 9.53
C LYS A 86 -51.20 -6.18 9.85
N ASN A 87 -50.48 -7.23 9.48
CA ASN A 87 -49.06 -7.44 9.86
C ASN A 87 -48.17 -7.96 8.71
N LYS A 88 -48.05 -7.23 7.60
CA LYS A 88 -46.99 -7.52 6.61
C LYS A 88 -46.05 -6.33 6.52
N GLU A 89 -44.81 -6.54 6.93
CA GLU A 89 -43.70 -5.64 6.63
C GLU A 89 -43.52 -5.55 5.12
N CYS A 90 -43.38 -4.33 4.60
CA CYS A 90 -43.17 -4.11 3.18
C CYS A 90 -41.69 -4.38 2.86
N LYS A 91 -41.41 -5.41 2.05
CA LYS A 91 -40.10 -5.53 1.40
C LYS A 91 -39.95 -4.37 0.42
N ALA A 92 -39.00 -3.50 0.69
CA ALA A 92 -38.74 -2.38 -0.19
C ALA A 92 -37.64 -2.78 -1.19
N VAL A 93 -37.99 -2.78 -2.48
CA VAL A 93 -36.99 -2.73 -3.55
C VAL A 93 -36.57 -1.27 -3.65
N VAL A 94 -35.63 -0.87 -2.80
CA VAL A 94 -35.13 0.51 -2.77
C VAL A 94 -34.05 0.66 -3.83
N SER A 95 -34.36 1.37 -4.92
CA SER A 95 -33.32 2.07 -5.67
C SER A 95 -32.92 3.32 -4.86
N LYS A 96 -31.66 3.36 -4.41
CA LYS A 96 -31.15 4.26 -3.36
C LYS A 96 -31.41 5.75 -3.64
N TYR A 97 -31.88 6.48 -2.63
CA TYR A 97 -31.62 7.91 -2.45
C TYR A 97 -31.02 8.12 -1.05
N ARG A 98 -29.72 8.38 -0.97
CA ARG A 98 -29.05 8.74 0.29
C ARG A 98 -29.32 10.21 0.57
N THR A 99 -30.04 10.50 1.65
CA THR A 99 -30.33 11.86 2.12
C THR A 99 -29.27 12.27 3.15
N GLN A 100 -28.70 13.47 3.02
CA GLN A 100 -27.71 14.04 3.94
C GLN A 100 -28.38 14.48 5.26
N PRO A 101 -27.87 14.09 6.44
CA PRO A 101 -28.12 14.80 7.68
C PRO A 101 -27.16 15.98 7.82
N GLY A 102 -27.66 17.08 8.38
CA GLY A 102 -26.97 18.35 8.54
C GLY A 102 -25.68 18.26 9.37
N LEU A 103 -24.80 19.22 9.08
CA LEU A 103 -23.47 19.44 9.61
C LEU A 103 -23.46 19.51 11.16
N ALA A 104 -23.05 18.45 11.84
CA ALA A 104 -22.57 18.55 13.22
C ALA A 104 -21.08 18.90 13.16
N VAL A 105 -20.75 20.13 13.53
CA VAL A 105 -19.38 20.61 13.68
C VAL A 105 -18.85 20.08 15.02
N ASP A 106 -17.89 19.16 14.97
CA ASP A 106 -17.07 18.78 16.13
C ASP A 106 -16.21 20.00 16.53
N PRO A 107 -16.30 20.52 17.78
CA PRO A 107 -15.57 21.70 18.21
C PRO A 107 -14.09 21.45 18.53
N THR A 108 -13.61 20.21 18.39
CA THR A 108 -12.22 19.86 18.74
C THR A 108 -11.37 19.66 17.49
N GLY A 109 -10.55 20.65 17.15
CA GLY A 109 -9.66 20.71 15.98
C GLY A 109 -8.53 19.66 15.90
N ASN A 110 -8.68 18.49 16.51
CA ASN A 110 -7.66 17.44 16.58
C ASN A 110 -7.80 16.35 15.49
N SER A 111 -8.81 16.40 14.62
CA SER A 111 -9.00 15.41 13.55
C SER A 111 -7.91 15.42 12.45
N LEU A 112 -7.26 16.57 12.23
CA LEU A 112 -6.20 16.69 11.21
C LEU A 112 -4.89 16.01 11.62
N ALA A 113 -4.54 16.05 12.91
CA ALA A 113 -3.35 15.39 13.44
C ALA A 113 -3.50 13.86 13.44
N ASN A 114 -4.68 13.35 13.80
CA ASN A 114 -4.91 11.89 13.84
C ASN A 114 -4.90 11.25 12.44
N LYS A 115 -5.42 11.93 11.39
CA LYS A 115 -5.36 11.39 10.02
C LYS A 115 -3.96 11.41 9.42
N SER A 116 -3.16 12.44 9.68
CA SER A 116 -1.77 12.46 9.24
C SER A 116 -0.94 11.40 9.96
N PHE A 117 -1.29 11.09 11.21
CA PHE A 117 -0.67 10.00 11.97
C PHE A 117 -1.00 8.60 11.43
N GLU A 118 -2.15 8.40 10.77
CA GLU A 118 -2.57 7.11 10.18
C GLU A 118 -1.90 6.79 8.82
N TYR A 119 -1.64 7.80 7.98
CA TYR A 119 -0.87 7.62 6.73
C TYR A 119 0.63 7.45 6.94
N THR A 120 1.12 7.87 8.11
CA THR A 120 2.54 7.81 8.47
C THR A 120 3.06 6.35 8.53
N PRO A 121 2.44 5.42 9.30
CA PRO A 121 2.87 4.02 9.32
C PRO A 121 2.78 3.36 7.94
N LEU A 122 1.72 3.62 7.17
CA LEU A 122 1.57 3.08 5.81
C LEU A 122 2.69 3.57 4.86
N PHE A 123 3.10 4.84 4.98
CA PHE A 123 4.22 5.38 4.21
C PHE A 123 5.53 4.66 4.54
N PHE A 124 5.85 4.50 5.83
CA PHE A 124 7.08 3.82 6.26
C PHE A 124 7.06 2.33 5.94
N TYR A 125 5.90 1.70 6.02
CA TYR A 125 5.67 0.34 5.58
C TYR A 125 5.98 0.16 4.08
N GLY A 126 5.38 1.01 3.23
CA GLY A 126 5.61 0.98 1.78
C GLY A 126 7.05 1.35 1.40
N LEU A 127 7.69 2.23 2.18
CA LEU A 127 9.10 2.57 2.01
C LEU A 127 9.99 1.34 2.27
N GLY A 128 9.70 0.54 3.31
CA GLY A 128 10.41 -0.72 3.59
C GLY A 128 10.36 -1.69 2.41
N VAL A 129 9.14 -1.96 1.90
CA VAL A 129 8.95 -2.83 0.73
C VAL A 129 9.67 -2.29 -0.52
N SER A 130 9.63 -0.97 -0.72
CA SER A 130 10.30 -0.32 -1.84
C SER A 130 11.82 -0.46 -1.74
N VAL A 131 12.40 -0.18 -0.57
CA VAL A 131 13.86 -0.31 -0.34
C VAL A 131 14.31 -1.76 -0.53
N TYR A 132 13.52 -2.73 -0.06
CA TYR A 132 13.80 -4.15 -0.30
C TYR A 132 13.89 -4.47 -1.80
N ALA A 133 12.99 -3.93 -2.62
CA ALA A 133 12.98 -4.17 -4.07
C ALA A 133 14.25 -3.65 -4.79
N PHE A 134 14.92 -2.64 -4.25
CA PHE A 134 16.17 -2.10 -4.80
C PHE A 134 17.42 -2.63 -4.10
N GLU A 135 17.28 -3.44 -3.04
CA GLU A 135 18.40 -3.97 -2.28
C GLU A 135 19.20 -4.95 -3.13
N SER A 136 20.38 -4.50 -3.56
CA SER A 136 21.32 -5.29 -4.36
C SER A 136 22.77 -5.02 -3.95
N VAL A 137 22.98 -4.34 -2.81
CA VAL A 137 24.26 -3.79 -2.36
C VAL A 137 25.34 -4.88 -2.26
N GLY A 138 24.98 -6.08 -1.81
CA GLY A 138 25.90 -7.22 -1.70
C GLY A 138 26.49 -7.68 -3.04
N MET A 139 25.81 -7.45 -4.15
CA MET A 139 26.23 -7.89 -5.49
C MET A 139 27.02 -6.82 -6.26
N ILE A 140 26.96 -5.56 -5.83
CA ILE A 140 27.60 -4.43 -6.52
C ILE A 140 29.12 -4.63 -6.63
N LEU A 141 29.77 -5.10 -5.56
CA LEU A 141 31.23 -5.28 -5.53
C LEU A 141 31.71 -6.42 -6.44
N PRO A 142 31.16 -7.65 -6.34
CA PRO A 142 31.49 -8.71 -7.30
C PRO A 142 31.24 -8.29 -8.75
N LEU A 143 30.10 -7.67 -9.05
CA LEU A 143 29.78 -7.21 -10.40
C LEU A 143 30.79 -6.18 -10.93
N LYS A 144 31.22 -5.22 -10.09
CA LYS A 144 32.24 -4.24 -10.49
C LYS A 144 33.59 -4.90 -10.80
N VAL A 145 33.97 -5.95 -10.07
CA VAL A 145 35.24 -6.66 -10.29
C VAL A 145 35.24 -7.39 -11.62
N GLU A 146 34.12 -8.00 -11.98
CA GLU A 146 33.92 -8.74 -13.24
C GLU A 146 33.72 -7.84 -14.47
N MET A 147 33.48 -6.54 -14.29
CA MET A 147 33.27 -5.63 -15.41
C MET A 147 34.56 -5.30 -16.15
N LYS A 148 34.48 -5.43 -17.49
CA LYS A 148 35.56 -5.07 -18.42
C LYS A 148 36.05 -3.63 -18.24
N ASP A 149 35.11 -2.68 -18.16
CA ASP A 149 35.39 -1.25 -17.98
C ASP A 149 34.88 -0.77 -16.62
N LYS A 150 35.76 -0.72 -15.61
CA LYS A 150 35.39 -0.36 -14.23
C LYS A 150 35.02 1.12 -14.06
N ASP A 151 35.56 2.00 -14.91
CA ASP A 151 35.35 3.44 -14.81
C ASP A 151 33.92 3.87 -15.21
N LYS A 152 33.26 3.08 -16.06
CA LYS A 152 31.88 3.32 -16.50
C LYS A 152 30.84 2.74 -15.54
N PHE A 153 31.28 2.06 -14.48
CA PHE A 153 30.40 1.35 -13.55
C PHE A 153 29.28 2.21 -12.99
N GLY A 154 29.62 3.40 -12.48
CA GLY A 154 28.63 4.30 -11.88
C GLY A 154 27.54 4.75 -12.86
N LYS A 155 27.90 5.02 -14.12
CA LYS A 155 26.95 5.43 -15.16
C LYS A 155 26.02 4.28 -15.56
N ILE A 156 26.57 3.07 -15.70
CA ILE A 156 25.79 1.86 -16.04
C ILE A 156 24.84 1.51 -14.88
N LEU A 157 25.34 1.56 -13.65
CA LEU A 157 24.55 1.31 -12.44
C LEU A 157 23.39 2.31 -12.33
N GLY A 158 23.65 3.60 -12.52
CA GLY A 158 22.60 4.63 -12.48
C GLY A 158 21.53 4.44 -13.57
N LEU A 159 21.95 4.11 -14.80
CA LEU A 159 21.02 3.81 -15.89
C LEU A 159 20.15 2.57 -15.59
N TYR A 160 20.76 1.52 -15.03
CA TYR A 160 20.06 0.30 -14.65
C TYR A 160 19.04 0.56 -13.53
N MET A 161 19.43 1.32 -12.51
CA MET A 161 18.51 1.70 -11.41
C MET A 161 17.33 2.52 -11.92
N ALA A 162 17.56 3.49 -12.83
CA ALA A 162 16.48 4.25 -13.44
C ALA A 162 15.53 3.35 -14.26
N PHE A 163 16.09 2.41 -15.02
CA PHE A 163 15.30 1.45 -15.80
C PHE A 163 14.44 0.53 -14.92
N ILE A 164 15.01 -0.06 -13.86
CA ILE A 164 14.25 -0.89 -12.91
C ILE A 164 13.18 -0.06 -12.23
N SER A 165 13.51 1.15 -11.77
CA SER A 165 12.53 2.01 -11.09
C SER A 165 11.35 2.36 -11.98
N LEU A 166 11.59 2.61 -13.27
CA LEU A 166 10.53 2.82 -14.25
C LEU A 166 9.68 1.54 -14.42
N MET A 167 10.34 0.38 -14.51
CA MET A 167 9.66 -0.90 -14.70
C MET A 167 8.79 -1.27 -13.49
N TYR A 168 9.33 -1.20 -12.27
CA TYR A 168 8.55 -1.46 -11.05
C TYR A 168 7.46 -0.43 -10.84
N GLY A 169 7.74 0.86 -11.06
CA GLY A 169 6.74 1.92 -10.95
C GLY A 169 5.58 1.74 -11.92
N SER A 170 5.87 1.47 -13.20
CA SER A 170 4.84 1.22 -14.22
C SER A 170 4.00 -0.02 -13.91
N PHE A 171 4.64 -1.12 -13.50
CA PHE A 171 3.92 -2.34 -13.15
C PHE A 171 3.05 -2.17 -11.90
N GLY A 172 3.53 -1.44 -10.89
CA GLY A 172 2.75 -1.08 -9.70
C GLY A 172 1.54 -0.20 -10.02
N VAL A 173 1.74 0.85 -10.84
CA VAL A 173 0.65 1.76 -11.25
C VAL A 173 -0.39 1.04 -12.11
N LEU A 174 0.03 0.24 -13.09
CA LEU A 174 -0.87 -0.55 -13.93
C LEU A 174 -1.61 -1.62 -13.10
N GLY A 175 -0.93 -2.26 -12.15
CA GLY A 175 -1.53 -3.21 -11.22
C GLY A 175 -2.64 -2.57 -10.39
N TYR A 176 -2.37 -1.39 -9.83
CA TYR A 176 -3.37 -0.63 -9.08
C TYR A 176 -4.55 -0.18 -9.95
N PHE A 177 -4.30 0.29 -11.18
CA PHE A 177 -5.39 0.65 -12.09
C PHE A 177 -6.25 -0.55 -12.52
N ALA A 178 -5.66 -1.74 -12.60
CA ALA A 178 -6.38 -2.95 -13.02
C ALA A 178 -7.23 -3.56 -11.89
N PHE A 179 -6.71 -3.62 -10.66
CA PHE A 179 -7.35 -4.36 -9.55
C PHE A 179 -7.83 -3.47 -8.40
N GLY A 180 -7.42 -2.19 -8.36
CA GLY A 180 -7.79 -1.23 -7.32
C GLY A 180 -7.41 -1.70 -5.92
N GLU A 181 -8.31 -1.45 -4.96
CA GLU A 181 -8.16 -1.86 -3.56
C GLU A 181 -8.19 -3.39 -3.34
N LYS A 182 -8.52 -4.20 -4.37
CA LYS A 182 -8.51 -5.67 -4.30
C LYS A 182 -7.17 -6.30 -4.70
N THR A 183 -6.12 -5.49 -4.83
CA THR A 183 -4.78 -5.97 -5.22
C THR A 183 -4.17 -6.80 -4.10
N LYS A 184 -4.11 -8.12 -4.28
CA LYS A 184 -3.33 -9.01 -3.39
C LYS A 184 -1.84 -8.73 -3.44
N GLU A 185 -1.15 -9.05 -2.34
CA GLU A 185 0.30 -8.95 -2.14
C GLU A 185 1.11 -9.51 -3.32
N ILE A 186 0.75 -10.73 -3.75
CA ILE A 186 1.33 -11.37 -4.93
C ILE A 186 0.39 -11.11 -6.12
N ILE A 187 0.74 -10.15 -6.96
CA ILE A 187 -0.13 -9.70 -8.07
C ILE A 187 -0.52 -10.82 -9.04
N THR A 188 0.31 -11.85 -9.20
CA THR A 188 0.00 -12.99 -10.09
C THR A 188 -1.17 -13.83 -9.58
N THR A 189 -1.55 -13.69 -8.30
CA THR A 189 -2.74 -14.32 -7.72
C THR A 189 -4.03 -13.55 -8.02
N ASN A 190 -3.94 -12.32 -8.55
CA ASN A 190 -5.09 -11.52 -9.00
C ASN A 190 -5.50 -11.83 -10.45
N LEU A 191 -4.62 -12.43 -11.26
CA LEU A 191 -4.82 -12.68 -12.70
C LEU A 191 -5.93 -13.70 -13.04
N GLY A 192 -6.63 -14.26 -12.04
CA GLY A 192 -7.73 -15.20 -12.23
C GLY A 192 -7.31 -16.54 -12.83
N ARG A 193 -8.31 -17.38 -13.18
CA ARG A 193 -8.08 -18.68 -13.84
C ARG A 193 -8.03 -18.49 -15.35
N GLY A 194 -6.89 -18.78 -15.98
CA GLY A 194 -6.70 -18.71 -17.43
C GLY A 194 -5.32 -19.22 -17.84
N LEU A 195 -5.16 -19.62 -19.12
CA LEU A 195 -3.91 -20.21 -19.62
C LEU A 195 -2.70 -19.28 -19.47
N LEU A 196 -2.87 -17.97 -19.77
CA LEU A 196 -1.80 -16.97 -19.60
C LEU A 196 -1.41 -16.80 -18.13
N SER A 197 -2.40 -16.75 -17.23
CA SER A 197 -2.17 -16.67 -15.77
C SER A 197 -1.38 -17.88 -15.28
N THR A 198 -1.77 -19.09 -15.69
CA THR A 198 -1.07 -20.32 -15.34
C THR A 198 0.35 -20.36 -15.89
N LEU A 199 0.57 -19.93 -17.14
CA LEU A 199 1.92 -19.86 -17.74
C LEU A 199 2.83 -18.87 -17.00
N VAL A 200 2.31 -17.69 -16.65
CA VAL A 200 3.06 -16.69 -15.87
C VAL A 200 3.40 -17.22 -14.48
N GLN A 201 2.46 -17.89 -13.80
CA GLN A 201 2.71 -18.50 -12.49
C GLN A 201 3.75 -19.62 -12.56
N ILE A 202 3.67 -20.52 -13.54
CA ILE A 202 4.68 -21.57 -13.75
C ILE A 202 6.06 -20.94 -14.04
N GLY A 203 6.10 -19.93 -14.90
CA GLY A 203 7.33 -19.19 -15.20
C GLY A 203 7.93 -18.55 -13.95
N LEU A 204 7.10 -17.96 -13.09
CA LEU A 204 7.53 -17.38 -11.82
C LEU A 204 8.07 -18.45 -10.86
N CYS A 205 7.42 -19.62 -10.77
CA CYS A 205 7.92 -20.75 -9.97
C CYS A 205 9.28 -21.26 -10.46
N ILE A 206 9.45 -21.43 -11.78
CA ILE A 206 10.73 -21.84 -12.37
C ILE A 206 11.81 -20.78 -12.08
N ASN A 207 11.48 -19.50 -12.26
CA ASN A 207 12.40 -18.40 -11.97
C ASN A 207 12.83 -18.40 -10.50
N LEU A 208 11.89 -18.54 -9.55
CA LEU A 208 12.22 -18.59 -8.13
C LEU A 208 13.10 -19.80 -7.79
N PHE A 209 12.81 -20.96 -8.37
CA PHE A 209 13.60 -22.17 -8.16
C PHE A 209 15.04 -22.01 -8.67
N LEU A 210 15.25 -21.39 -9.83
CA LEU A 210 16.58 -21.15 -10.39
C LEU A 210 17.33 -20.01 -9.71
N THR A 211 16.61 -19.02 -9.17
CA THR A 211 17.22 -17.86 -8.50
C THR A 211 17.68 -18.21 -7.08
N PHE A 212 17.00 -19.14 -6.40
CA PHE A 212 17.30 -19.52 -5.03
C PHE A 212 18.76 -19.98 -4.81
N PRO A 213 19.33 -20.92 -5.61
CA PRO A 213 20.73 -21.31 -5.48
C PRO A 213 21.72 -20.15 -5.69
N LEU A 214 21.43 -19.25 -6.63
CA LEU A 214 22.30 -18.11 -6.95
C LEU A 214 22.40 -17.14 -5.76
N MET A 215 21.27 -16.81 -5.13
CA MET A 215 21.26 -15.94 -3.95
C MET A 215 21.87 -16.63 -2.73
N MET A 216 21.58 -17.91 -2.53
CA MET A 216 22.10 -18.67 -1.37
C MET A 216 23.61 -18.90 -1.41
N ASN A 217 24.24 -18.86 -2.59
CA ASN A 217 25.68 -19.07 -2.71
C ASN A 217 26.49 -18.05 -1.87
N HIS A 218 26.10 -16.78 -1.90
CA HIS A 218 26.75 -15.74 -1.09
C HIS A 218 26.53 -15.95 0.40
N VAL A 219 25.33 -16.38 0.78
CA VAL A 219 25.00 -16.69 2.18
C VAL A 219 25.87 -17.85 2.67
N TYR A 220 25.99 -18.93 1.88
CA TYR A 220 26.85 -20.06 2.23
C TYR A 220 28.31 -19.66 2.32
N GLU A 221 28.82 -18.87 1.37
CA GLU A 221 30.22 -18.40 1.40
C GLU A 221 30.52 -17.60 2.68
N VAL A 222 29.61 -16.71 3.10
CA VAL A 222 29.77 -15.91 4.31
C VAL A 222 29.71 -16.78 5.58
N ILE A 223 28.76 -17.70 5.66
CA ILE A 223 28.58 -18.56 6.84
C ILE A 223 29.70 -19.60 6.93
N GLU A 224 30.10 -20.23 5.83
CA GLU A 224 31.21 -21.20 5.78
C GLU A 224 32.55 -20.53 6.12
N ARG A 225 32.78 -19.28 5.67
CA ARG A 225 33.94 -18.50 6.11
C ARG A 225 33.95 -18.22 7.61
N ARG A 226 32.78 -17.93 8.20
CA ARG A 226 32.66 -17.60 9.63
C ARG A 226 32.77 -18.83 10.55
N PHE A 227 32.18 -19.96 10.16
CA PHE A 227 32.05 -21.12 11.05
C PHE A 227 32.94 -22.33 10.65
N CYS A 228 33.34 -22.43 9.39
CA CYS A 228 34.14 -23.54 8.88
C CYS A 228 35.51 -23.09 8.32
N GLU A 229 35.94 -21.85 8.59
CA GLU A 229 37.19 -21.25 8.08
C GLU A 229 37.29 -21.32 6.54
N GLY A 230 36.15 -21.27 5.85
CA GLY A 230 36.08 -21.36 4.38
C GLY A 230 36.14 -22.78 3.83
N ARG A 231 36.08 -23.81 4.68
CA ARG A 231 35.91 -25.20 4.24
C ARG A 231 34.44 -25.49 3.92
N TYR A 232 34.23 -26.30 2.89
CA TYR A 232 32.91 -26.75 2.48
C TYR A 232 32.25 -27.61 3.58
N CYS A 233 31.08 -27.18 4.05
CA CYS A 233 30.38 -27.82 5.17
C CYS A 233 28.92 -28.12 4.79
N PHE A 234 28.65 -29.35 4.34
CA PHE A 234 27.32 -29.76 3.88
C PHE A 234 26.23 -29.60 4.96
N TRP A 235 26.52 -29.99 6.20
CA TRP A 235 25.59 -29.85 7.33
C TRP A 235 25.14 -28.41 7.57
N LEU A 236 26.04 -27.45 7.42
CA LEU A 236 25.74 -26.04 7.61
C LEU A 236 24.73 -25.54 6.59
N ARG A 237 24.80 -26.02 5.34
CA ARG A 237 23.83 -25.67 4.30
C ARG A 237 22.44 -26.19 4.62
N TRP A 238 22.32 -27.43 5.09
CA TRP A 238 21.04 -27.99 5.55
C TRP A 238 20.44 -27.19 6.70
N VAL A 239 21.26 -26.81 7.68
CA VAL A 239 20.82 -25.98 8.81
C VAL A 239 20.30 -24.62 8.33
N VAL A 240 21.00 -23.97 7.40
CA VAL A 240 20.59 -22.67 6.86
C VAL A 240 19.28 -22.80 6.07
N VAL A 241 19.14 -23.82 5.22
CA VAL A 241 17.88 -24.06 4.48
C VAL A 241 16.73 -24.32 5.44
N LEU A 242 16.93 -25.18 6.45
CA LEU A 242 15.91 -25.49 7.45
C LEU A 242 15.50 -24.23 8.23
N ALA A 243 16.45 -23.39 8.63
CA ALA A 243 16.18 -22.14 9.31
C ALA A 243 15.33 -21.19 8.45
N VAL A 244 15.67 -21.01 7.16
CA VAL A 244 14.89 -20.18 6.23
C VAL A 244 13.48 -20.75 6.03
N THR A 245 13.34 -22.07 5.91
CA THR A 245 12.02 -22.72 5.82
C THR A 245 11.20 -22.51 7.09
N LEU A 246 11.82 -22.59 8.27
CA LEU A 246 11.12 -22.35 9.54
C LEU A 246 10.62 -20.92 9.64
N VAL A 247 11.41 -19.93 9.22
CA VAL A 247 10.96 -18.53 9.13
C VAL A 247 9.78 -18.39 8.17
N ALA A 248 9.84 -19.03 6.99
CA ALA A 248 8.75 -19.01 6.01
C ALA A 248 7.44 -19.64 6.54
N LEU A 249 7.51 -20.57 7.48
CA LEU A 249 6.33 -21.15 8.14
C LEU A 249 5.73 -20.25 9.22
N VAL A 250 6.52 -19.35 9.80
CA VAL A 250 6.12 -18.49 10.93
C VAL A 250 5.45 -17.20 10.47
N VAL A 251 5.78 -16.74 9.27
CA VAL A 251 5.31 -15.46 8.72
C VAL A 251 4.09 -15.68 7.82
N PRO A 252 2.89 -15.21 8.21
CA PRO A 252 1.64 -15.46 7.48
C PRO A 252 1.47 -14.61 6.22
N ASN A 253 1.97 -13.37 6.21
CA ASN A 253 1.86 -12.44 5.08
C ASN A 253 3.26 -12.12 4.52
N PHE A 254 3.38 -12.08 3.20
CA PHE A 254 4.68 -11.96 2.55
C PHE A 254 5.18 -10.51 2.54
N ASP A 255 4.29 -9.56 2.30
CA ASP A 255 4.60 -8.13 2.27
C ASP A 255 5.02 -7.57 3.63
N ASP A 256 4.42 -8.06 4.72
CA ASP A 256 4.82 -7.73 6.08
C ASP A 256 6.28 -8.10 6.35
N PHE A 257 6.68 -9.30 5.89
CA PHE A 257 8.07 -9.75 5.98
C PHE A 257 9.00 -8.89 5.12
N LEU A 258 8.61 -8.56 3.90
CA LEU A 258 9.39 -7.69 3.02
C LEU A 258 9.58 -6.30 3.64
N SER A 259 8.52 -5.74 4.22
CA SER A 259 8.56 -4.45 4.90
C SER A 259 9.49 -4.49 6.10
N LEU A 260 9.42 -5.55 6.91
CA LEU A 260 10.28 -5.75 8.07
C LEU A 260 11.76 -5.86 7.66
N VAL A 261 12.09 -6.72 6.70
CA VAL A 261 13.46 -6.92 6.23
C VAL A 261 13.99 -5.65 5.55
N GLY A 262 13.15 -5.01 4.73
CA GLY A 262 13.48 -3.79 4.01
C GLY A 262 13.77 -2.62 4.94
N SER A 263 12.88 -2.36 5.90
CA SER A 263 13.05 -1.26 6.86
C SER A 263 14.18 -1.49 7.85
N SER A 264 14.42 -2.73 8.27
CA SER A 264 15.50 -3.04 9.22
C SER A 264 16.85 -3.24 8.54
N VAL A 265 17.02 -4.31 7.77
CA VAL A 265 18.32 -4.75 7.24
C VAL A 265 18.72 -3.90 6.04
N CYS A 266 17.82 -3.69 5.08
CA CYS A 266 18.18 -3.03 3.82
C CYS A 266 18.46 -1.53 4.03
N ILE A 267 17.73 -0.82 4.90
CA ILE A 267 18.05 0.58 5.21
C ILE A 267 19.43 0.71 5.86
N VAL A 268 19.79 -0.21 6.76
CA VAL A 268 21.10 -0.22 7.40
C VAL A 268 22.20 -0.50 6.38
N LEU A 269 22.02 -1.52 5.52
CA LEU A 269 23.03 -1.91 4.53
C LEU A 269 23.15 -0.92 3.37
N GLY A 270 22.04 -0.35 2.89
CA GLY A 270 21.99 0.50 1.71
C GLY A 270 22.22 1.99 1.98
N PHE A 271 21.81 2.50 3.15
CA PHE A 271 21.94 3.93 3.48
C PHE A 271 22.93 4.17 4.60
N MET A 272 22.79 3.49 5.74
CA MET A 272 23.62 3.79 6.91
C MET A 272 25.08 3.37 6.74
N LEU A 273 25.33 2.10 6.41
CA LEU A 273 26.69 1.57 6.36
C LEU A 273 27.56 2.28 5.32
N PRO A 274 27.10 2.55 4.08
CA PRO A 274 27.90 3.28 3.11
C PRO A 274 28.21 4.70 3.58
N ALA A 275 27.22 5.40 4.17
CA ALA A 275 27.43 6.75 4.70
C ALA A 275 28.40 6.75 5.90
N MET A 276 28.30 5.75 6.79
CA MET A 276 29.23 5.56 7.91
C MET A 276 30.65 5.26 7.44
N PHE A 277 30.83 4.35 6.48
CA PHE A 277 32.16 4.06 5.93
C PHE A 277 32.75 5.28 5.22
N HIS A 278 31.94 6.01 4.46
CA HIS A 278 32.37 7.24 3.81
C HIS A 278 32.82 8.31 4.83
N LEU A 279 32.06 8.46 5.93
CA LEU A 279 32.44 9.33 7.04
C LEU A 279 33.73 8.88 7.71
N ILE A 280 33.91 7.57 7.99
CA ILE A 280 35.09 7.05 8.69
C ILE A 280 36.35 7.20 7.85
N VAL A 281 36.29 6.87 6.56
CA VAL A 281 37.46 6.84 5.68
C VAL A 281 37.89 8.25 5.25
N PHE A 282 36.94 9.13 4.94
CA PHE A 282 37.25 10.44 4.35
C PHE A 282 37.02 11.63 5.31
N LYS A 283 37.11 11.41 6.63
CA LYS A 283 36.87 12.44 7.68
C LYS A 283 37.54 13.80 7.42
N LYS A 284 38.70 13.84 6.77
CA LYS A 284 39.50 15.07 6.60
C LYS A 284 39.29 15.79 5.26
N GLU A 285 38.65 15.15 4.29
CA GLU A 285 38.52 15.66 2.91
C GLU A 285 37.06 15.95 2.49
N LEU A 286 36.07 15.59 3.30
CA LEU A 286 34.68 15.85 2.96
C LEU A 286 34.32 17.34 3.08
N VAL A 287 33.93 17.92 1.96
CA VAL A 287 33.30 19.26 1.90
C VAL A 287 31.90 19.26 2.53
N TRP A 288 31.22 18.10 2.62
CA TRP A 288 29.82 17.96 3.04
C TRP A 288 29.61 17.01 4.23
N HIS A 289 30.33 17.20 5.34
CA HIS A 289 30.14 16.39 6.57
C HIS A 289 28.67 16.35 7.05
N GLY A 290 27.97 17.48 6.96
CA GLY A 290 26.58 17.59 7.40
C GLY A 290 25.62 16.69 6.60
N LEU A 291 25.84 16.52 5.31
CA LEU A 291 24.96 15.71 4.45
C LEU A 291 25.11 14.21 4.76
N ALA A 292 26.34 13.74 4.93
CA ALA A 292 26.59 12.34 5.28
C ALA A 292 26.08 12.00 6.68
N PHE A 293 26.23 12.91 7.66
CA PHE A 293 25.64 12.74 8.99
C PHE A 293 24.11 12.76 8.95
N ALA A 294 23.51 13.66 8.16
CA ALA A 294 22.06 13.72 7.97
C ALA A 294 21.51 12.43 7.33
N LEU A 295 22.22 11.83 6.37
CA LEU A 295 21.83 10.55 5.77
C LEU A 295 21.83 9.41 6.79
N VAL A 296 22.84 9.33 7.65
CA VAL A 296 22.89 8.31 8.72
C VAL A 296 21.74 8.50 9.70
N LEU A 297 21.48 9.74 10.12
CA LEU A 297 20.41 10.05 11.07
C LEU A 297 19.02 9.79 10.47
N MET A 298 18.80 10.20 9.22
CA MET A 298 17.57 9.92 8.48
C MET A 298 17.36 8.40 8.32
N GLY A 299 18.41 7.66 7.95
CA GLY A 299 18.37 6.20 7.89
C GLY A 299 18.00 5.58 9.25
N ALA A 300 18.47 6.14 10.37
CA ALA A 300 18.13 5.65 11.72
C ALA A 300 16.67 5.83 12.06
N VAL A 301 16.13 7.00 11.75
CA VAL A 301 14.70 7.28 11.96
C VAL A 301 13.87 6.32 11.11
N PHE A 302 14.22 6.12 9.83
CA PHE A 302 13.47 5.24 8.95
C PHE A 302 13.58 3.77 9.36
N ALA A 303 14.75 3.33 9.81
CA ALA A 303 14.94 1.95 10.26
C ALA A 303 14.14 1.67 11.55
N VAL A 304 14.18 2.57 12.53
CA VAL A 304 13.47 2.40 13.80
C VAL A 304 11.96 2.48 13.58
N TYR A 305 11.47 3.51 12.89
CA TYR A 305 10.04 3.71 12.69
C TYR A 305 9.45 2.67 11.74
N GLY A 306 10.17 2.33 10.66
CA GLY A 306 9.75 1.29 9.73
C GLY A 306 9.68 -0.08 10.39
N THR A 307 10.71 -0.49 11.14
CA THR A 307 10.70 -1.76 11.88
C THR A 307 9.57 -1.81 12.91
N TYR A 308 9.34 -0.71 13.64
CA TYR A 308 8.25 -0.63 14.59
C TYR A 308 6.88 -0.77 13.91
N SER A 309 6.68 -0.07 12.79
CA SER A 309 5.43 -0.15 12.02
C SER A 309 5.19 -1.56 11.48
N SER A 310 6.20 -2.21 10.90
CA SER A 310 6.07 -3.58 10.39
C SER A 310 5.81 -4.58 11.52
N MET A 311 6.40 -4.40 12.70
CA MET A 311 6.14 -5.26 13.85
C MET A 311 4.70 -5.13 14.35
N LEU A 312 4.15 -3.92 14.43
CA LEU A 312 2.75 -3.72 14.84
C LEU A 312 1.79 -4.49 13.94
N GLU A 313 1.94 -4.38 12.63
CA GLU A 313 1.08 -5.08 11.65
C GLU A 313 1.15 -6.61 11.82
N ILE A 314 2.37 -7.15 11.94
CA ILE A 314 2.60 -8.60 12.12
C ILE A 314 1.95 -9.13 13.42
N PHE A 315 1.94 -8.32 14.49
CA PHE A 315 1.35 -8.72 15.77
C PHE A 315 -0.16 -8.49 15.85
N GLU A 316 -0.71 -7.45 15.20
CA GLU A 316 -2.16 -7.20 15.15
C GLU A 316 -2.90 -8.30 14.39
N VAL A 317 -2.33 -8.87 13.33
CA VAL A 317 -2.93 -9.99 12.58
C VAL A 317 -3.05 -11.28 13.41
N LYS A 318 -2.30 -11.40 14.52
CA LYS A 318 -2.34 -12.56 15.43
C LYS A 318 -3.30 -12.40 16.62
N ALA A 319 -3.96 -11.25 16.78
CA ALA A 319 -4.91 -10.97 17.87
C ALA A 319 -6.36 -11.13 17.42
#